data_AF-A0A849GQZ9-F1
#
_entry.id   AF-A0A849GQZ9-F1
#
_cell.length_a   1.000
_cell.length_b   1.000
_cell.length_c   1.000
_cell.angle_alpha   90.00
_cell.angle_beta   90.00
_cell.angle_gamma   90.00
#
_symmetry.space_group_name_H-M   'P 1'
#
loop_
_entity.id
_entity.type
_entity.pdbx_description
1 polymer ?
#
loop_
_entity_poly.entity_id
_entity_poly.type
_entity_poly.pdbx_seq_one_letter_code
_entity_poly.pdbx_strand_id
1 'polypeptide(L)'
;MSRQNYTFTSESVSEGHPDKVCDRISDAVLDAFLTEEAEARVACETFATTDRVVIGGEVRGPGDVIGRVEDIARECVRDIGYEQDGFHWANMKVDSYLHAQSAHIAQGV
;
A
#
# COMPACT_ATOMS: atom_id res chain seq x y z
N MET A 1 -29.42 35.12 4.91
CA MET A 1 -28.25 35.52 4.10
C MET A 1 -27.18 34.47 4.30
N SER A 2 -26.59 33.92 3.23
CA SER A 2 -25.41 33.05 3.35
C SER A 2 -24.23 33.88 3.89
N ARG A 3 -23.34 33.26 4.68
CA ARG A 3 -22.12 33.94 5.15
C ARG A 3 -21.24 34.26 3.94
N GLN A 4 -20.84 35.53 3.83
CA GLN A 4 -20.04 36.04 2.70
C GLN A 4 -18.56 35.65 2.79
N ASN A 5 -18.03 35.42 4.00
CA ASN A 5 -16.66 34.97 4.25
C ASN A 5 -16.63 33.98 5.44
N TYR A 6 -15.73 32.99 5.36
CA TYR A 6 -15.43 32.04 6.44
C TYR A 6 -13.95 31.65 6.41
N THR A 7 -13.43 31.18 7.55
CA THR A 7 -12.06 30.66 7.65
C THR A 7 -12.07 29.15 7.36
N PHE A 8 -11.19 28.72 6.47
CA PHE A 8 -10.96 27.32 6.14
C PHE A 8 -9.46 27.01 6.24
N THR A 9 -9.12 25.88 6.82
CA THR A 9 -7.74 25.40 6.92
C THR A 9 -7.67 23.99 6.36
N SER A 10 -6.59 23.71 5.63
CA SER A 10 -6.25 22.39 5.11
C SER A 10 -4.76 22.16 5.30
N GLU A 11 -4.37 20.90 5.42
CA GLU A 11 -2.98 20.47 5.53
C GLU A 11 -2.66 19.39 4.49
N SER A 12 -1.38 19.13 4.31
CA SER A 12 -0.84 18.08 3.46
C SER A 12 0.44 17.56 4.11
N VAL A 13 0.80 16.32 3.77
CA VAL A 13 2.00 15.67 4.26
C VAL A 13 2.84 15.22 3.06
N SER A 14 4.15 15.10 3.25
CA SER A 14 5.04 14.62 2.20
C SER A 14 4.84 13.12 1.93
N GLU A 15 5.37 12.64 0.81
CA GLU A 15 5.40 11.21 0.48
C GLU A 15 6.12 10.35 1.53
N GLY A 16 7.02 10.96 2.30
CA GLY A 16 7.71 10.30 3.41
C GLY A 16 6.83 10.12 4.64
N HIS A 17 5.67 10.77 4.77
CA HIS A 17 4.81 10.54 5.93
C HIS A 17 4.42 9.06 6.00
N PRO A 18 4.50 8.39 7.18
CA PRO A 18 4.28 6.94 7.27
C PRO A 18 2.93 6.51 6.70
N ASP A 19 1.87 7.28 6.92
CA ASP A 19 0.56 6.99 6.30
C ASP A 19 0.62 7.03 4.76
N LYS A 20 1.38 7.96 4.17
CA LYS A 20 1.58 8.04 2.72
C LYS A 20 2.52 6.98 2.16
N VAL A 21 3.45 6.49 2.98
CA VAL A 21 4.25 5.30 2.65
C VAL A 21 3.33 4.08 2.53
N CYS A 22 2.41 3.89 3.48
CA CYS A 22 1.42 2.80 3.43
C CYS A 22 0.53 2.91 2.19
N ASP A 23 -0.04 4.10 1.93
CA ASP A 23 -0.86 4.35 0.74
C ASP A 23 -0.10 3.97 -0.54
N ARG A 24 1.15 4.44 -0.68
CA ARG A 24 1.98 4.17 -1.87
C ARG A 24 2.28 2.69 -2.07
N ILE A 25 2.57 1.96 -1.00
CA ILE A 25 2.82 0.51 -1.07
C ILE A 25 1.54 -0.22 -1.48
N SER A 26 0.40 0.09 -0.86
CA SER A 26 -0.89 -0.50 -1.21
C SER A 26 -1.28 -0.24 -2.67
N ASP A 27 -1.10 0.99 -3.16
CA ASP A 27 -1.39 1.35 -4.54
C ASP A 27 -0.40 0.70 -5.53
N ALA A 28 0.89 0.57 -5.18
CA ALA A 28 1.85 -0.13 -6.03
C ALA A 28 1.55 -1.63 -6.17
N VAL A 29 1.04 -2.26 -5.10
CA VAL A 29 0.54 -3.64 -5.19
C VAL A 29 -0.68 -3.70 -6.10
N LEU A 30 -1.64 -2.76 -5.98
CA LEU A 30 -2.78 -2.66 -6.89
C LEU A 30 -2.33 -2.51 -8.35
N ASP A 31 -1.40 -1.62 -8.64
CA ASP A 31 -0.85 -1.39 -9.99
C ASP A 31 -0.22 -2.66 -10.56
N ALA A 32 0.52 -3.43 -9.74
CA ALA A 32 1.11 -4.69 -10.16
C ALA A 32 0.05 -5.73 -10.56
N PHE A 33 -1.07 -5.82 -9.82
CA PHE A 33 -2.19 -6.68 -10.20
C PHE A 33 -2.90 -6.20 -11.47
N LEU A 34 -3.20 -4.91 -11.58
CA LEU A 34 -3.91 -4.34 -12.73
C LEU A 34 -3.08 -4.38 -14.02
N THR A 35 -1.75 -4.38 -13.91
CA THR A 35 -0.84 -4.55 -15.04
C THR A 35 -0.98 -5.94 -15.67
N GLU A 36 -1.14 -6.98 -14.86
CA GLU A 36 -1.26 -8.36 -15.33
C GLU A 36 -2.72 -8.73 -15.67
N GLU A 37 -3.70 -8.23 -14.90
CA GLU A 37 -5.13 -8.49 -15.10
C GLU A 37 -5.97 -7.24 -14.78
N ALA A 38 -6.52 -6.60 -15.81
CA ALA A 38 -7.31 -5.37 -15.66
C ALA A 38 -8.59 -5.53 -14.82
N GLU A 39 -9.11 -6.75 -14.66
CA GLU A 39 -10.29 -7.07 -13.83
C GLU A 39 -9.90 -7.60 -12.43
N ALA A 40 -8.63 -7.50 -12.05
CA ALA A 40 -8.16 -7.86 -10.73
C ALA A 40 -8.88 -7.05 -9.65
N ARG A 41 -9.13 -7.70 -8.51
CA ARG A 41 -9.71 -7.06 -7.33
C ARG A 41 -8.69 -7.10 -6.21
N VAL A 42 -8.34 -5.93 -5.67
CA VAL A 42 -7.28 -5.80 -4.68
C VAL A 42 -7.81 -4.99 -3.51
N ALA A 43 -7.78 -5.60 -2.33
CA ALA A 43 -7.96 -4.94 -1.04
C ALA A 43 -6.66 -5.14 -0.27
N CYS A 44 -5.64 -4.34 -0.61
CA CYS A 44 -4.31 -4.40 -0.01
C CYS A 44 -4.18 -3.33 1.07
N GLU A 45 -3.95 -3.77 2.30
CA GLU A 45 -3.76 -2.91 3.47
C GLU A 45 -2.31 -2.95 3.92
N THR A 46 -1.74 -1.78 4.21
CA THR A 46 -0.33 -1.66 4.63
C THR A 46 -0.24 -0.95 5.99
N PHE A 47 0.57 -1.51 6.88
CA PHE A 47 0.91 -0.93 8.17
C PHE A 47 2.44 -0.79 8.29
N ALA A 48 2.92 0.43 8.50
CA ALA A 48 4.34 0.71 8.68
C ALA A 48 4.65 1.13 10.12
N THR A 49 5.75 0.63 10.65
CA THR A 49 6.31 1.04 11.95
C THR A 49 7.83 0.91 11.91
N THR A 50 8.51 1.15 13.03
CA THR A 50 9.97 1.06 13.13
C THR A 50 10.48 -0.27 12.57
N ASP A 51 11.34 -0.18 11.56
CA ASP A 51 12.02 -1.30 10.89
C ASP A 51 11.07 -2.39 10.33
N ARG A 52 9.79 -2.03 10.08
CA ARG A 52 8.80 -3.01 9.66
C ARG A 52 7.69 -2.44 8.79
N VAL A 53 7.35 -3.22 7.77
CA VAL A 53 6.10 -3.10 7.01
C VAL A 53 5.34 -4.42 7.12
N VAL A 54 4.05 -4.33 7.41
CA VAL A 54 3.10 -5.46 7.40
C VAL A 54 2.08 -5.20 6.30
N ILE A 55 1.92 -6.17 5.41
CA ILE A 55 1.01 -6.08 4.26
C ILE A 55 -0.03 -7.19 4.41
N GLY A 56 -1.30 -6.89 4.21
CA GLY A 56 -2.37 -7.87 4.35
C GLY A 56 -3.58 -7.55 3.49
N GLY A 57 -4.58 -8.44 3.56
CA GLY A 57 -5.85 -8.29 2.85
C GLY A 57 -6.03 -9.33 1.76
N GLU A 58 -6.90 -9.02 0.80
CA GLU A 58 -7.46 -9.99 -0.14
C GLU A 58 -7.28 -9.55 -1.59
N VAL A 59 -6.87 -10.50 -2.44
CA VAL A 59 -6.69 -10.26 -3.87
C VAL A 59 -7.37 -11.32 -4.74
N ARG A 60 -7.90 -10.90 -5.89
CA ARG A 60 -8.34 -11.77 -6.98
C ARG A 60 -7.57 -11.35 -8.23
N GLY A 61 -6.68 -12.23 -8.69
CA GLY A 61 -5.84 -11.97 -9.86
C GLY A 61 -4.68 -12.97 -9.92
N PRO A 62 -3.65 -12.69 -10.73
CA PRO A 62 -2.52 -13.59 -10.93
C PRO A 62 -1.73 -13.82 -9.63
N GLY A 63 -1.56 -15.09 -9.26
CA GLY A 63 -0.95 -15.46 -7.97
C GLY A 63 0.56 -15.19 -7.89
N ASP A 64 1.23 -15.00 -9.02
CA ASP A 64 2.65 -14.64 -9.13
C ASP A 64 2.93 -13.23 -8.61
N VAL A 65 1.96 -12.31 -8.68
CA VAL A 65 2.08 -10.96 -8.11
C VAL A 65 2.22 -11.01 -6.59
N ILE A 66 1.55 -11.95 -5.91
CA ILE A 66 1.66 -12.13 -4.44
C ILE A 66 3.11 -12.42 -4.03
N GLY A 67 3.84 -13.19 -4.85
CA GLY A 67 5.24 -13.52 -4.61
C GLY A 67 6.20 -12.34 -4.72
N ARG A 68 5.78 -11.23 -5.34
CA ARG A 68 6.57 -10.00 -5.56
C ARG A 68 6.28 -8.88 -4.57
N VAL A 69 5.33 -9.07 -3.66
CA VAL A 69 4.84 -8.02 -2.74
C VAL A 69 5.96 -7.43 -1.88
N GLU A 70 6.90 -8.26 -1.41
CA GLU A 70 8.04 -7.76 -0.64
C GLU A 70 8.95 -6.84 -1.48
N ASP A 71 9.27 -7.25 -2.71
CA ASP A 71 10.12 -6.47 -3.61
C ASP A 71 9.45 -5.13 -3.97
N ILE A 72 8.16 -5.15 -4.28
CA ILE A 72 7.36 -3.93 -4.54
C ILE A 72 7.42 -2.96 -3.35
N ALA A 73 7.24 -3.47 -2.12
CA ALA A 73 7.30 -2.64 -0.93
C ALA A 73 8.69 -2.02 -0.73
N ARG A 74 9.77 -2.79 -0.96
CA ARG A 74 11.15 -2.29 -0.88
C ARG A 74 11.44 -1.24 -1.94
N GLU A 75 10.97 -1.44 -3.18
CA GLU A 75 11.11 -0.46 -4.26
C GLU A 75 10.39 0.85 -3.93
N CYS A 76 9.15 0.80 -3.44
CA CYS A 76 8.42 1.99 -3.01
C CYS A 76 9.17 2.77 -1.92
N VAL A 77 9.70 2.09 -0.91
CA VAL A 77 10.46 2.72 0.19
C VAL A 77 11.79 3.28 -0.30
N ARG A 78 12.45 2.60 -1.24
CA ARG A 78 13.67 3.09 -1.90
C ARG A 78 13.40 4.34 -2.73
N ASP A 79 12.32 4.36 -3.50
CA ASP A 79 11.95 5.49 -4.36
C ASP A 79 11.58 6.75 -3.55
N ILE A 80 11.00 6.57 -2.36
CA ILE A 80 10.78 7.66 -1.40
C ILE A 80 12.10 8.18 -0.82
N GLY A 81 13.15 7.35 -0.79
CA GLY A 81 14.48 7.72 -0.31
C GLY A 81 14.79 7.31 1.14
N TYR A 82 14.10 6.31 1.68
CA TYR A 82 14.33 5.81 3.04
C TYR A 82 15.56 4.89 3.14
N GLU A 83 16.66 5.45 3.65
CA GLU A 83 17.99 4.81 3.77
C GLU A 83 18.64 5.06 5.16
N GLN A 84 17.84 5.16 6.22
CA GLN A 84 18.32 5.47 7.57
C GLN A 84 18.11 4.33 8.57
N ASP A 85 18.88 4.40 9.67
CA ASP A 85 18.68 3.51 10.81
C ASP A 85 17.23 3.62 11.35
N GLY A 86 16.59 2.47 11.52
CA GLY A 86 15.22 2.35 11.99
C GLY A 86 14.15 2.35 10.89
N PHE A 87 14.47 2.69 9.64
CA PHE A 87 13.62 2.43 8.47
C PHE A 87 14.42 2.59 7.16
N HIS A 88 14.90 1.48 6.60
CA HIS A 88 15.68 1.47 5.37
C HIS A 88 15.20 0.36 4.43
N TRP A 89 14.99 0.71 3.16
CA TRP A 89 14.44 -0.18 2.13
C TRP A 89 15.16 -1.54 2.02
N ALA A 90 16.47 -1.59 2.29
CA ALA A 90 17.29 -2.78 2.11
C ALA A 90 17.20 -3.78 3.26
N ASN A 91 16.88 -3.33 4.48
CA ASN A 91 16.97 -4.16 5.69
C ASN A 91 15.69 -4.19 6.54
N MET A 92 14.69 -3.34 6.24
CA MET A 92 13.39 -3.38 6.91
C MET A 92 12.76 -4.78 6.79
N LYS A 93 12.03 -5.18 7.82
CA LYS A 93 11.25 -6.42 7.81
C LYS A 93 9.96 -6.22 7.03
N VAL A 94 9.65 -7.15 6.14
CA VAL A 94 8.39 -7.17 5.41
C VAL A 94 7.66 -8.45 5.73
N ASP A 95 6.51 -8.34 6.39
CA ASP A 95 5.64 -9.47 6.67
C ASP A 95 4.40 -9.37 5.76
N SER A 96 4.28 -10.27 4.77
CA SER A 96 3.13 -10.32 3.88
C SER A 96 2.15 -11.42 4.29
N TYR A 97 0.92 -11.00 4.57
CA TYR A 97 -0.26 -11.84 4.81
C TYR A 97 -1.30 -11.64 3.70
N LEU A 98 -0.91 -11.09 2.55
CA LEU A 98 -1.78 -10.92 1.40
C LEU A 98 -2.16 -12.30 0.83
N HIS A 99 -3.45 -12.56 0.64
CA HIS A 99 -3.92 -13.86 0.19
C HIS A 99 -5.05 -13.77 -0.83
N ALA A 100 -5.34 -14.89 -1.50
CA ALA A 100 -6.44 -14.96 -2.44
C ALA A 100 -7.79 -14.69 -1.73
N GLN A 101 -8.66 -13.91 -2.38
CA GLN A 101 -10.00 -13.57 -1.91
C GLN A 101 -10.84 -14.82 -1.69
N SER A 102 -11.63 -14.83 -0.60
CA SER A 102 -12.52 -15.97 -0.35
C SER A 102 -13.67 -16.05 -1.36
N ALA A 103 -14.09 -17.27 -1.69
CA ALA A 103 -15.22 -17.50 -2.61
C ALA A 103 -16.55 -16.91 -2.09
N HIS A 104 -16.71 -16.73 -0.78
CA HIS A 104 -17.91 -16.14 -0.18
C HIS A 104 -17.95 -14.62 -0.38
N ILE A 105 -16.81 -13.94 -0.36
CA ILE A 105 -16.71 -12.49 -0.64
C ILE A 105 -16.88 -12.23 -2.14
N ALA A 106 -16.36 -13.12 -3.00
CA ALA A 106 -16.46 -12.99 -4.45
C ALA A 106 -17.91 -12.99 -5.00
N GLN A 107 -18.89 -13.49 -4.24
CA GLN A 107 -20.31 -13.52 -4.65
C GLN A 107 -21.05 -12.20 -4.39
N GLY A 108 -20.50 -11.32 -3.53
CA GLY A 108 -21.17 -10.10 -3.08
C GLY A 108 -20.84 -8.85 -3.90
N VAL A 109 -20.02 -8.96 -4.95
CA VAL A 109 -19.45 -7.85 -5.72
C VAL A 109 -19.28 -8.20 -7.19
#